data_AF-A0A9X3K382-F1
#
_entry.id   AF-A0A9X3K382-F1
#
_cell.length_a   1.000
_cell.length_b   1.000
_cell.length_c   1.000
_cell.angle_alpha   90.00
_cell.angle_beta   90.00
_cell.angle_gamma   90.00
#
_symmetry.space_group_name_H-M   'P 1'
#
loop_
_entity.id
_entity.type
_entity.pdbx_description
1 polymer ?
#
loop_
_entity_poly.entity_id
_entity_poly.type
_entity_poly.pdbx_seq_one_letter_code
_entity_poly.pdbx_strand_id
1 'polypeptide(L)'
;MMKHRKHLETHIQGRLVAVSDATAPRPLEVDNRRARLERWATLLDRTPFAIVGLLPPSWGSGDESKSLFPSPSAIDIAWRDPIFRVTGLASRSRRDVAAFFQLSDAELDRIISGSWRVPLRPSWQVAARIRNVADNRSEKRLLAFTLGLIVVAVGVILWLA
;
A
#
# COMPACT_ATOMS: atom_id res chain seq x y z
N MET A 1 -29.73 -44.37 -23.27
CA MET A 1 -29.29 -43.81 -21.97
C MET A 1 -28.02 -42.92 -22.12
N MET A 2 -27.99 -41.97 -23.08
CA MET A 2 -26.77 -41.21 -23.45
C MET A 2 -26.96 -39.69 -23.61
N LYS A 3 -28.18 -39.15 -23.44
CA LYS A 3 -28.48 -37.73 -23.75
C LYS A 3 -28.18 -36.77 -22.60
N HIS A 4 -28.24 -37.23 -21.35
CA HIS A 4 -28.03 -36.40 -20.16
C HIS A 4 -26.56 -36.09 -19.84
N ARG A 5 -25.60 -36.90 -20.32
CA ARG A 5 -24.16 -36.66 -20.06
C ARG A 5 -23.61 -35.43 -20.81
N LYS A 6 -24.06 -35.23 -22.06
CA LYS A 6 -23.58 -34.13 -22.90
C LYS A 6 -23.93 -32.74 -22.35
N HIS A 7 -25.10 -32.62 -21.71
CA HIS A 7 -25.56 -31.36 -21.11
C HIS A 7 -24.77 -31.02 -19.83
N LEU A 8 -24.37 -32.04 -19.06
CA LEU A 8 -23.57 -31.82 -17.86
C LEU A 8 -22.15 -31.36 -18.20
N GLU A 9 -21.54 -31.94 -19.24
CA GLU A 9 -20.20 -31.58 -19.70
C GLU A 9 -20.13 -30.14 -20.23
N THR A 10 -21.15 -29.69 -20.95
CA THR A 10 -21.23 -28.30 -21.46
C THR A 10 -21.34 -27.29 -20.31
N HIS A 11 -22.12 -27.59 -19.27
CA HIS A 11 -22.22 -26.71 -18.10
C HIS A 11 -20.94 -26.71 -17.25
N ILE A 12 -20.25 -27.84 -17.13
CA ILE A 12 -18.97 -27.93 -16.40
C ILE A 12 -17.86 -27.19 -17.16
N GLN A 13 -17.79 -27.35 -18.49
CA GLN A 13 -16.85 -26.60 -19.32
C GLN A 13 -17.12 -25.09 -19.28
N GLY A 14 -18.40 -24.68 -19.37
CA GLY A 14 -18.78 -23.27 -19.25
C GLY A 14 -18.41 -22.66 -17.89
N ARG A 15 -18.56 -23.40 -16.78
CA ARG A 15 -18.12 -22.95 -15.45
C ARG A 15 -16.61 -22.90 -15.30
N LEU A 16 -15.87 -23.83 -15.89
CA LEU A 16 -14.41 -23.81 -15.84
C LEU A 16 -13.83 -22.63 -16.65
N VAL A 17 -14.41 -22.32 -17.81
CA VAL A 17 -14.02 -21.14 -18.59
C VAL A 17 -14.39 -19.85 -17.85
N ALA A 18 -15.58 -19.75 -17.24
CA ALA A 18 -15.97 -18.58 -16.46
C ALA A 18 -15.14 -18.36 -15.20
N VAL A 19 -14.72 -19.44 -14.51
CA VAL A 19 -13.79 -19.36 -13.38
C VAL A 19 -12.36 -19.03 -13.84
N SER A 20 -11.96 -19.53 -15.01
CA SER A 20 -10.65 -19.22 -15.60
C SER A 20 -10.58 -17.78 -16.12
N ASP A 21 -11.68 -17.19 -16.59
CA ASP A 21 -11.77 -15.78 -16.97
C ASP A 21 -11.88 -14.85 -15.75
N ALA A 22 -12.55 -15.31 -14.68
CA ALA A 22 -12.52 -14.64 -13.38
C ALA A 22 -11.15 -14.74 -12.67
N THR A 23 -10.26 -15.63 -13.16
CA THR A 23 -8.89 -15.86 -12.67
C THR A 23 -7.86 -15.63 -13.78
N ALA A 24 -8.22 -14.90 -14.84
CA ALA A 24 -7.20 -14.38 -15.75
C ALA A 24 -6.44 -13.32 -14.94
N PRO A 25 -5.11 -13.41 -14.78
CA PRO A 25 -4.35 -12.29 -14.28
C PRO A 25 -4.61 -11.16 -15.27
N ARG A 26 -5.41 -10.16 -14.85
CA ARG A 26 -5.41 -8.85 -15.50
C ARG A 26 -3.97 -8.54 -15.83
N PRO A 27 -3.63 -8.11 -17.06
CA PRO A 27 -2.27 -7.71 -17.40
C PRO A 27 -1.75 -6.92 -16.21
N LEU A 28 -0.74 -7.47 -15.55
CA LEU A 28 -0.21 -6.90 -14.34
C LEU A 28 0.50 -5.63 -14.78
N GLU A 29 -0.27 -4.55 -14.98
CA GLU A 29 0.20 -3.21 -14.68
C GLU A 29 0.49 -3.21 -13.18
N VAL A 30 1.63 -3.81 -12.81
CA VAL A 30 2.32 -3.64 -11.53
C VAL A 30 2.77 -2.17 -11.37
N ASP A 31 2.40 -1.29 -12.29
CA ASP A 31 2.73 0.12 -12.30
C ASP A 31 1.68 1.04 -11.67
N ASN A 32 0.71 0.49 -10.95
CA ASN A 32 -0.11 1.31 -10.07
C ASN A 32 0.45 1.29 -8.66
N ARG A 33 1.12 2.38 -8.24
CA ARG A 33 1.59 2.64 -6.85
C ARG A 33 0.61 2.10 -5.79
N ARG A 34 -0.69 2.32 -6.01
CA ARG A 34 -1.78 1.85 -5.15
C ARG A 34 -1.83 0.31 -5.01
N ALA A 35 -1.64 -0.43 -6.10
CA ALA A 35 -1.67 -1.89 -6.08
C ALA A 35 -0.48 -2.49 -5.31
N ARG A 36 0.71 -1.88 -5.43
CA ARG A 36 1.89 -2.27 -4.64
C ARG A 36 1.67 -2.01 -3.15
N LEU A 37 1.11 -0.85 -2.80
CA LEU A 37 0.75 -0.52 -1.41
C LEU A 37 -0.35 -1.44 -0.86
N GLU A 38 -1.40 -1.73 -1.63
CA GLU A 38 -2.47 -2.64 -1.18
C GLU A 38 -1.95 -4.06 -0.95
N ARG A 39 -1.05 -4.53 -1.81
CA ARG A 39 -0.36 -5.80 -1.61
C ARG A 39 0.45 -5.79 -0.32
N TRP A 40 1.19 -4.71 -0.05
CA TRP A 40 1.96 -4.58 1.18
C TRP A 40 1.06 -4.59 2.42
N ALA A 41 -0.07 -3.88 2.39
CA ALA A 41 -1.08 -3.92 3.45
C ALA A 41 -1.66 -5.34 3.63
N THR A 42 -1.93 -6.04 2.53
CA THR A 42 -2.44 -7.42 2.56
C THR A 42 -1.45 -8.38 3.22
N LEU A 43 -0.13 -8.19 3.03
CA LEU A 43 0.89 -9.02 3.70
C LEU A 43 0.83 -8.88 5.21
N LEU A 44 0.60 -7.67 5.71
CA LEU A 44 0.47 -7.38 7.14
C LEU A 44 -0.84 -7.93 7.72
N ASP A 45 -1.92 -7.91 6.93
CA ASP A 45 -3.21 -8.46 7.34
C ASP A 45 -3.25 -9.99 7.38
N ARG A 46 -2.30 -10.70 6.75
CA ARG A 46 -2.20 -12.17 6.88
C ARG A 46 -1.93 -12.58 8.33
N THR A 47 -1.28 -11.72 9.10
CA THR A 47 -0.98 -11.93 10.51
C THR A 47 -1.32 -10.67 11.30
N PRO A 48 -2.62 -10.34 11.47
CA PRO A 48 -3.04 -9.01 11.93
C PRO A 48 -2.55 -8.69 13.34
N PHE A 49 -2.44 -9.71 14.20
CA PHE A 49 -1.97 -9.58 15.58
C PHE A 49 -0.45 -9.69 15.74
N ALA A 50 0.30 -9.94 14.66
CA ALA A 50 1.76 -9.95 14.74
C ALA A 50 2.27 -8.55 15.06
N ILE A 51 3.20 -8.47 16.00
CA ILE A 51 3.83 -7.22 16.40
C ILE A 51 4.89 -6.85 15.37
N VAL A 52 4.79 -5.62 14.87
CA VAL A 52 5.72 -5.01 13.91
C VAL A 52 6.54 -3.94 14.64
N GLY A 53 7.85 -4.03 14.48
CA GLY A 53 8.79 -3.04 14.98
C GLY A 53 8.71 -1.75 14.17
N LEU A 54 8.50 -0.62 14.86
CA LEU A 54 8.58 0.68 14.23
C LEU A 54 10.02 1.16 14.16
N LEU A 55 10.29 1.94 13.12
CA LEU A 55 11.60 2.50 12.84
C LEU A 55 11.68 3.94 13.40
N PRO A 56 12.88 4.45 13.72
CA PRO A 56 13.03 5.87 14.07
C PRO A 56 12.58 6.75 12.88
N PRO A 57 12.14 8.00 13.06
CA PRO A 57 11.87 8.89 11.93
C PRO A 57 13.15 9.16 11.12
N SER A 58 13.03 9.45 9.81
CA SER A 58 14.19 9.70 8.92
C SER A 58 14.98 10.96 9.30
N TRP A 59 14.34 11.88 10.02
CA TRP A 59 14.98 13.09 10.56
C TRP A 59 15.50 12.91 12.00
N GLY A 60 15.29 11.74 12.60
CA GLY A 60 15.74 11.45 13.97
C GLY A 60 17.18 10.95 14.02
N SER A 61 17.90 11.27 15.10
CA SER A 61 19.26 10.77 15.36
C SER A 61 19.21 9.31 15.85
N GLY A 62 19.09 8.36 14.94
CA GLY A 62 19.11 6.92 15.24
C GLY A 62 19.55 6.10 14.03
N ASP A 63 19.93 4.84 14.26
CA ASP A 63 20.19 3.91 13.16
C ASP A 63 18.89 3.63 12.41
N GLU A 64 18.73 4.30 11.26
CA GLU A 64 17.53 4.24 10.44
C GLU A 64 17.19 2.84 9.94
N SER A 65 18.19 1.95 9.91
CA SER A 65 18.07 0.58 9.41
C SER A 65 17.60 -0.40 10.48
N LYS A 66 17.66 -0.02 11.76
CA LYS A 66 17.36 -0.91 12.87
C LYS A 66 16.02 -0.55 13.48
N SER A 67 15.14 -1.55 13.56
CA SER A 67 13.91 -1.45 14.35
C SER A 67 14.24 -1.09 15.80
N LEU A 68 13.39 -0.26 16.41
CA LEU A 68 13.50 0.12 17.83
C LEU A 68 13.32 -1.07 18.78
N PHE A 69 12.88 -2.22 18.26
CA PHE A 69 12.66 -3.47 19.00
C PHE A 69 13.09 -4.69 18.16
N PRO A 70 13.48 -5.83 18.77
CA PRO A 70 13.78 -7.09 18.07
C PRO A 70 12.52 -7.78 17.51
N SER A 71 11.77 -7.06 16.68
CA SER A 71 10.60 -7.53 15.94
C SER A 71 10.80 -7.14 14.46
N PRO A 72 10.31 -7.95 13.51
CA PRO A 72 10.41 -7.61 12.09
C PRO A 72 9.72 -6.28 11.82
N SER A 73 10.40 -5.41 11.09
CA SER A 73 9.81 -4.14 10.65
C SER A 73 8.86 -4.35 9.47
N ALA A 74 8.05 -3.34 9.18
CA ALA A 74 7.20 -3.35 7.99
C ALA A 74 8.02 -3.46 6.69
N ILE A 75 9.24 -2.92 6.69
CA ILE A 75 10.20 -3.03 5.59
C ILE A 75 10.70 -4.48 5.44
N ASP A 76 11.02 -5.15 6.55
CA ASP A 76 11.45 -6.56 6.51
C ASP A 76 10.34 -7.46 5.94
N ILE A 77 9.08 -7.16 6.29
CA ILE A 77 7.91 -7.87 5.77
C ILE A 77 7.76 -7.67 4.26
N ALA A 78 7.95 -6.44 3.76
CA ALA A 78 7.96 -6.15 2.32
C ALA A 78 9.12 -6.87 1.62
N TRP A 79 10.34 -6.78 2.17
CA TRP A 79 11.53 -7.41 1.61
C TRP A 79 11.41 -8.94 1.51
N ARG A 80 10.69 -9.57 2.45
CA ARG A 80 10.45 -11.02 2.44
C ARG A 80 9.49 -11.48 1.34
N ASP A 81 8.67 -10.62 0.75
CA ASP A 81 7.79 -10.99 -0.36
C ASP A 81 8.63 -11.21 -1.63
N PRO A 82 8.64 -12.44 -2.21
CA PRO A 82 9.36 -12.69 -3.45
C PRO A 82 8.84 -11.82 -4.60
N ILE A 83 7.57 -11.45 -4.61
CA ILE A 83 7.00 -10.65 -5.70
C ILE A 83 7.65 -9.26 -5.72
N PHE A 84 7.79 -8.59 -4.57
CA PHE A 84 8.43 -7.27 -4.54
C PHE A 84 9.89 -7.33 -5.00
N ARG A 85 10.63 -8.36 -4.60
CA ARG A 85 12.03 -8.55 -5.05
C ARG A 85 12.14 -8.77 -6.55
N VAL A 86 11.29 -9.62 -7.12
CA VAL A 86 11.30 -9.89 -8.58
C VAL A 86 10.84 -8.66 -9.37
N THR A 87 9.93 -7.85 -8.82
CA THR A 87 9.43 -6.64 -9.48
C THR A 87 10.35 -5.43 -9.35
N GLY A 88 11.49 -5.54 -8.65
CA GLY A 88 12.51 -4.48 -8.61
C GLY A 88 12.76 -3.82 -7.25
N LEU A 89 12.28 -4.39 -6.13
CA LEU A 89 12.73 -3.96 -4.81
C LEU A 89 14.20 -4.40 -4.62
N ALA A 90 15.14 -3.45 -4.60
CA ALA A 90 16.57 -3.72 -4.64
C ALA A 90 17.17 -4.12 -3.28
N SER A 91 16.71 -3.50 -2.19
CA SER A 91 17.20 -3.83 -0.85
C SER A 91 16.16 -3.53 0.24
N ARG A 92 16.49 -3.89 1.49
CA ARG A 92 15.74 -3.52 2.70
C ARG A 92 16.01 -2.09 3.19
N SER A 93 16.73 -1.27 2.42
CA SER A 93 16.99 0.13 2.79
C SER A 93 15.70 0.94 2.70
N ARG A 94 15.55 1.96 3.57
CA ARG A 94 14.40 2.88 3.49
C ARG A 94 14.29 3.54 2.12
N ARG A 95 15.43 3.95 1.57
CA ARG A 95 15.50 4.66 0.29
C ARG A 95 15.02 3.80 -0.86
N ASP A 96 15.43 2.53 -0.90
CA ASP A 96 15.02 1.61 -1.97
C ASP A 96 13.54 1.23 -1.84
N VAL A 97 13.04 1.07 -0.60
CA VAL A 97 11.61 0.86 -0.34
C VAL A 97 10.80 2.10 -0.75
N ALA A 98 11.23 3.30 -0.36
CA ALA A 98 10.58 4.55 -0.74
C ALA A 98 10.52 4.70 -2.26
N ALA A 99 11.63 4.47 -2.95
CA ALA A 99 11.71 4.54 -4.41
C ALA A 99 10.80 3.51 -5.08
N PHE A 100 10.84 2.25 -4.63
CA PHE A 100 10.02 1.17 -5.19
C PHE A 100 8.52 1.41 -5.03
N PHE A 101 8.09 1.85 -3.84
CA PHE A 101 6.68 2.18 -3.59
C PHE A 101 6.29 3.59 -4.04
N GLN A 102 7.19 4.37 -4.63
CA GLN A 102 6.98 5.76 -5.02
C GLN A 102 6.39 6.59 -3.86
N LEU A 103 7.00 6.45 -2.69
CA LEU A 103 6.66 7.18 -1.46
C LEU A 103 7.67 8.31 -1.26
N SER A 104 7.19 9.46 -0.77
CA SER A 104 8.11 10.44 -0.19
C SER A 104 8.63 9.95 1.16
N ASP A 105 9.76 10.48 1.62
CA ASP A 105 10.30 10.12 2.95
C ASP A 105 9.29 10.39 4.06
N ALA A 106 8.50 11.48 3.95
CA ALA A 106 7.42 11.79 4.88
C ALA A 106 6.26 10.79 4.82
N GLU A 107 5.90 10.30 3.64
CA GLU A 107 4.87 9.26 3.48
C GLU A 107 5.35 7.91 4.04
N LEU A 108 6.60 7.56 3.80
CA LEU A 108 7.21 6.36 4.35
C LEU A 108 7.27 6.45 5.89
N ASP A 109 7.72 7.58 6.45
CA ASP A 109 7.77 7.80 7.88
C ASP A 109 6.38 7.72 8.55
N ARG A 110 5.32 8.24 7.90
CA ARG A 110 3.94 8.09 8.40
C ARG A 110 3.53 6.61 8.55
N ILE A 111 4.08 5.73 7.71
CA ILE A 111 3.82 4.29 7.76
C ILE A 111 4.67 3.66 8.86
N ILE A 112 6.00 3.77 8.73
CA ILE A 112 6.96 2.95 9.49
C ILE A 112 7.44 3.58 10.78
N SER A 113 7.32 4.90 10.94
CA SER A 113 7.92 5.59 12.07
C SER A 113 7.06 5.51 13.32
N GLY A 114 7.76 5.34 14.43
CA GLY A 114 7.23 5.36 15.79
C GLY A 114 7.88 6.44 16.63
N SER A 115 7.24 6.77 17.74
CA SER A 115 7.88 7.53 18.82
C SER A 115 8.55 6.53 19.76
N TRP A 116 9.55 6.97 20.53
CA TRP A 116 10.18 6.14 21.55
C TRP A 116 9.17 5.57 22.57
N ARG A 117 8.05 6.27 22.82
CA ARG A 117 6.95 5.78 23.68
C ARG A 117 6.11 4.66 23.07
N VAL A 118 6.11 4.52 21.74
CA VAL A 118 5.35 3.48 21.02
C VAL A 118 6.25 2.87 19.94
N PRO A 119 7.20 2.00 20.33
CA PRO A 119 8.15 1.39 19.40
C PRO A 119 7.56 0.20 18.61
N LEU A 120 6.36 -0.24 18.96
CA LEU A 120 5.73 -1.45 18.44
C LEU A 120 4.28 -1.16 18.06
N ARG A 121 3.79 -1.77 16.99
CA ARG A 121 2.37 -1.77 16.62
C ARG A 121 1.92 -3.10 16.04
N PRO A 122 0.64 -3.46 16.18
CA PRO A 122 0.10 -4.63 15.53
C PRO A 122 0.07 -4.43 14.01
N SER A 123 0.26 -5.52 13.27
CA SER A 123 0.39 -5.51 11.80
C SER A 123 -0.83 -4.88 11.11
N TRP A 124 -2.05 -5.15 11.59
CA TRP A 124 -3.27 -4.55 11.04
C TRP A 124 -3.26 -3.01 11.10
N GLN A 125 -2.66 -2.43 12.16
CA GLN A 125 -2.59 -0.98 12.31
C GLN A 125 -1.59 -0.37 11.32
N VAL A 126 -0.50 -1.09 11.03
CA VAL A 126 0.46 -0.70 9.99
C VAL A 126 -0.17 -0.85 8.60
N ALA A 127 -0.96 -1.90 8.36
CA ALA A 127 -1.71 -2.09 7.13
C ALA A 127 -2.69 -0.92 6.88
N ALA A 128 -3.41 -0.48 7.92
CA ALA A 128 -4.29 0.69 7.86
C ALA A 128 -3.52 1.98 7.48
N ARG A 129 -2.32 2.19 8.02
CA ARG A 129 -1.46 3.34 7.65
C ARG A 129 -1.07 3.30 6.18
N ILE A 130 -0.69 2.12 5.67
CA ILE A 130 -0.33 1.93 4.25
C ILE A 130 -1.52 2.28 3.36
N ARG A 131 -2.72 1.81 3.70
CA ARG A 131 -3.95 2.12 2.96
C ARG A 131 -4.29 3.61 3.00
N ASN A 132 -4.16 4.26 4.16
CA ASN A 132 -4.35 5.71 4.27
C ASN A 132 -3.40 6.49 3.35
N VAL A 133 -2.13 6.08 3.27
CA VAL A 133 -1.16 6.69 2.34
C VAL A 133 -1.46 6.36 0.88
N ALA A 134 -2.01 5.17 0.59
CA ALA A 134 -2.46 4.79 -0.74
C ALA A 134 -3.69 5.61 -1.20
N ASP A 135 -4.56 6.01 -0.27
CA ASP A 135 -5.79 6.79 -0.52
C ASP A 135 -5.59 8.32 -0.51
N ASN A 136 -4.36 8.82 -0.45
CA ASN A 136 -3.99 10.25 -0.45
C ASN A 136 -4.47 11.07 -1.68
N ARG A 137 -5.18 10.44 -2.63
CA ARG A 137 -5.84 11.09 -3.78
C ARG A 137 -7.04 11.96 -3.37
N SER A 138 -7.62 11.74 -2.20
CA SER A 138 -8.70 12.57 -1.65
C SER A 138 -8.16 13.86 -1.04
N GLU A 139 -7.08 13.79 -0.24
CA GLU A 139 -6.46 14.95 0.41
C GLU A 139 -5.92 15.96 -0.61
N LYS A 140 -5.23 15.49 -1.67
CA LYS A 140 -4.76 16.37 -2.75
C LYS A 140 -5.91 17.04 -3.51
N ARG A 141 -7.04 16.35 -3.68
CA ARG A 141 -8.25 16.95 -4.27
C ARG A 141 -8.85 18.01 -3.35
N LEU A 142 -8.97 17.72 -2.06
CA LEU A 142 -9.47 18.69 -1.08
C LEU A 142 -8.61 19.94 -1.01
N LEU A 143 -7.28 19.81 -1.01
CA LEU A 143 -6.37 20.97 -1.05
C LEU A 143 -6.52 21.79 -2.34
N ALA A 144 -6.66 21.13 -3.50
CA ALA A 144 -6.91 21.82 -4.76
C ALA A 144 -8.26 22.57 -4.75
N PHE A 145 -9.31 21.96 -4.18
CA PHE A 145 -10.61 22.61 -4.01
C PHE A 145 -10.51 23.82 -3.07
N THR A 146 -9.86 23.67 -1.92
CA THR A 146 -9.66 24.77 -0.96
C THR A 146 -8.89 25.94 -1.58
N LEU A 147 -7.80 25.65 -2.30
CA LEU A 147 -7.02 26.68 -2.99
C LEU A 147 -7.84 27.37 -4.09
N GLY A 148 -8.62 26.61 -4.86
CA GLY A 148 -9.54 27.16 -5.86
C GLY A 148 -10.58 28.09 -5.24
N LEU A 149 -11.17 27.72 -4.11
CA LEU A 149 -12.12 28.55 -3.36
C LEU A 149 -11.47 29.87 -2.89
N ILE A 150 -10.24 29.81 -2.39
CA ILE A 150 -9.48 31.00 -1.98
C ILE A 150 -9.23 31.93 -3.18
N VAL A 151 -8.80 31.39 -4.32
CA VAL A 151 -8.55 32.18 -5.54
C VAL A 151 -9.83 32.85 -6.04
N VAL A 152 -10.96 32.13 -6.05
CA VAL A 152 -12.27 32.68 -6.45
C VAL A 152 -12.69 33.80 -5.48
N ALA A 153 -12.59 33.57 -4.17
CA ALA A 153 -12.95 34.57 -3.17
C ALA A 153 -12.11 35.85 -3.30
N VAL A 154 -10.79 35.72 -3.47
CA VAL A 154 -9.89 36.86 -3.69
C VAL A 154 -10.24 37.60 -4.98
N GLY A 155 -10.54 36.88 -6.07
CA GLY A 155 -10.96 37.49 -7.34
C GLY A 155 -12.26 38.29 -7.21
N VAL A 156 -13.25 37.78 -6.47
CA VAL A 156 -14.52 38.48 -6.22
C VAL A 156 -14.30 39.74 -5.38
N ILE A 157 -13.45 39.67 -4.35
CA ILE A 157 -13.12 40.83 -3.50
C ILE A 157 -12.44 41.92 -4.33
N LEU A 158 -11.48 41.55 -5.19
CA LEU A 158 -10.79 42.51 -6.07
C LEU A 158 -11.69 43.10 -7.16
N TRP A 159 -12.77 42.42 -7.55
CA TRP A 159 -13.73 42.93 -8.54
C TRP A 159 -14.76 43.89 -7.94
N LEU A 160 -15.05 43.74 -6.64
CA LEU A 160 -16.00 44.59 -5.90
C LEU A 160 -15.35 45.82 -5.25
N ALA A 161 -14.01 45.88 -5.21
CA ALA A 161 -13.22 46.99 -4.68
C ALA A 161 -12.79 47.95 -5.80
#